data_AF-A0A7S1LDU7-F1
#
_entry.id   AF-A0A7S1LDU7-F1
#
_cell.length_a   1.000
_cell.length_b   1.000
_cell.length_c   1.000
_cell.angle_alpha   90.00
_cell.angle_beta   90.00
_cell.angle_gamma   90.00
#
_symmetry.space_group_name_H-M   'P 1'
#
loop_
_entity.id
_entity.type
_entity.pdbx_description
1 polymer ?
#
loop_
_entity_poly.entity_id
_entity_poly.type
_entity_poly.pdbx_seq_one_letter_code
_entity_poly.pdbx_strand_id
1 'polypeptide(L)'
;GAAMKPGAVLVILFSNVHQLAEPDQPHPIEHELRANRRFVLFDQMSERMDDRAAANDDIAAGMRVPIKGLRAELWVLHKLEDLPHFGWIHGVPGAKVPDHIAMRHTRKTMARERLRLMKQRVEERGEDWETYQTRLLQVMAETPEPEDHVAMAVRAKLDPNYAEEMAQKSKKTILAMLAARDEEMQRIAALPVSPRDSYDSAFGSAAATDAAAASETPSAVGDAPTPDASKTGKKKTKKKKSKRRSVDVPIETSA
;
A
#
# COMPACT_ATOMS: atom_id res chain seq x y z
N GLY A 1 -29.91 -11.19 17.84
CA GLY A 1 -29.07 -10.03 17.46
C GLY A 1 -29.66 -9.40 16.22
N ALA A 2 -29.77 -8.07 16.18
CA ALA A 2 -30.32 -7.39 15.01
C ALA A 2 -29.42 -7.62 13.80
N ALA A 3 -29.98 -8.12 12.70
CA ALA A 3 -29.24 -8.39 11.48
C ALA A 3 -28.89 -7.06 10.79
N MET A 4 -27.59 -6.74 10.70
CA MET A 4 -27.10 -5.65 9.86
C MET A 4 -27.55 -5.88 8.41
N LYS A 5 -28.15 -4.86 7.80
CA LYS A 5 -28.57 -4.89 6.39
C LYS A 5 -27.34 -5.06 5.48
N PRO A 6 -27.48 -5.72 4.32
CA PRO A 6 -26.40 -5.80 3.33
C PRO A 6 -25.92 -4.41 2.92
N GLY A 7 -24.60 -4.22 2.84
CA GLY A 7 -23.98 -2.93 2.52
C GLY A 7 -24.09 -1.88 3.63
N ALA A 8 -24.52 -2.25 4.84
CA ALA A 8 -24.44 -1.36 5.99
C ALA A 8 -23.02 -1.33 6.56
N VAL A 9 -22.68 -0.23 7.20
CA VAL A 9 -21.47 -0.10 8.02
C VAL A 9 -21.86 -0.02 9.50
N LEU A 10 -21.02 -0.57 10.35
CA LEU A 10 -21.06 -0.43 11.79
C LEU A 10 -20.09 0.67 12.19
N VAL A 11 -20.56 1.64 12.98
CA VAL A 11 -19.75 2.72 13.52
C VAL A 11 -19.63 2.52 15.01
N ILE A 12 -18.40 2.35 15.50
CA ILE A 12 -18.10 2.16 16.91
C ILE A 12 -17.34 3.39 17.40
N LEU A 13 -17.90 4.05 18.41
CA LEU A 13 -17.29 5.17 19.12
C LEU A 13 -16.86 4.66 20.50
N PHE A 14 -15.59 4.81 20.85
CA PHE A 14 -15.13 4.51 22.19
C PHE A 14 -13.93 5.36 22.58
N SER A 15 -13.72 5.50 23.87
CA SER A 15 -12.47 6.01 24.43
C SER A 15 -11.51 4.85 24.68
N ASN A 16 -10.22 5.01 24.41
CA ASN A 16 -9.19 3.98 24.62
C ASN A 16 -8.92 3.61 26.11
N VAL A 17 -9.84 3.91 27.03
CA VAL A 17 -9.77 3.63 28.47
C VAL A 17 -9.43 2.17 28.74
N HIS A 18 -10.03 1.22 28.01
CA HIS A 18 -9.75 -0.21 28.17
C HIS A 18 -8.26 -0.53 27.95
N GLN A 19 -7.63 0.07 26.95
CA GLN A 19 -6.21 -0.14 26.67
C GLN A 19 -5.31 0.48 27.74
N LEU A 20 -5.76 1.56 28.39
CA LEU A 20 -5.04 2.18 29.49
C LEU A 20 -5.21 1.39 30.80
N ALA A 21 -6.39 0.83 31.04
CA ALA A 21 -6.69 0.04 32.22
C ALA A 21 -6.01 -1.35 32.17
N GLU A 22 -6.00 -1.98 31.00
CA GLU A 22 -5.55 -3.36 30.80
C GLU A 22 -4.64 -3.45 29.55
N PRO A 23 -3.41 -2.91 29.61
CA PRO A 23 -2.51 -2.82 28.45
C PRO A 23 -2.01 -4.18 27.94
N ASP A 24 -1.99 -5.19 28.81
CA ASP A 24 -1.55 -6.54 28.47
C ASP A 24 -2.62 -7.35 27.73
N GLN A 25 -3.87 -6.89 27.74
CA GLN A 25 -4.97 -7.55 27.05
C GLN A 25 -5.09 -7.08 25.59
N PRO A 26 -5.46 -7.98 24.65
CA PRO A 26 -5.65 -7.60 23.27
C PRO A 26 -6.83 -6.63 23.13
N HIS A 27 -6.71 -5.68 22.20
CA HIS A 27 -7.79 -4.76 21.91
C HIS A 27 -9.04 -5.53 21.44
N PRO A 28 -10.22 -5.34 22.06
CA PRO A 28 -11.42 -6.11 21.76
C PRO A 28 -11.86 -6.03 20.29
N ILE A 29 -11.73 -4.85 19.65
CA ILE A 29 -12.07 -4.66 18.24
C ILE A 29 -11.04 -5.34 17.34
N GLU A 30 -9.76 -5.23 17.65
CA GLU A 30 -8.72 -5.94 16.87
C GLU A 30 -8.87 -7.45 16.97
N HIS A 31 -9.25 -7.97 18.15
CA HIS A 31 -9.54 -9.38 18.32
C HIS A 31 -10.69 -9.83 17.40
N GLU A 32 -11.76 -9.04 17.30
CA GLU A 32 -12.87 -9.30 16.40
C GLU A 32 -12.44 -9.31 14.92
N LEU A 33 -11.53 -8.41 14.53
CA LEU A 33 -11.03 -8.31 13.15
C LEU A 33 -10.06 -9.45 12.80
N ARG A 34 -9.12 -9.78 13.69
CA ARG A 34 -8.02 -10.72 13.41
C ARG A 34 -8.37 -12.17 13.70
N ALA A 35 -9.00 -12.44 14.84
CA ALA A 35 -9.35 -13.79 15.28
C ALA A 35 -10.68 -14.24 14.69
N ASN A 36 -11.74 -13.45 14.88
CA ASN A 36 -13.09 -13.85 14.47
C ASN A 36 -13.39 -13.61 12.98
N ARG A 37 -12.71 -12.63 12.35
CA ARG A 37 -12.81 -12.33 10.90
C ARG A 37 -14.24 -12.15 10.38
N ARG A 38 -15.18 -11.73 11.24
CA ARG A 38 -16.58 -11.48 10.84
C ARG A 38 -16.75 -10.11 10.19
N PHE A 39 -15.87 -9.19 10.52
CA PHE A 39 -15.87 -7.81 10.04
C PHE A 39 -14.55 -7.46 9.36
N VAL A 40 -14.62 -6.45 8.50
CA VAL A 40 -13.48 -5.84 7.84
C VAL A 40 -13.42 -4.37 8.26
N LEU A 41 -12.22 -3.91 8.59
CA LEU A 41 -11.98 -2.50 8.91
C LEU A 41 -12.16 -1.67 7.65
N PHE A 42 -13.10 -0.72 7.69
CA PHE A 42 -13.36 0.22 6.61
C PHE A 42 -12.53 1.49 6.77
N ASP A 43 -12.55 2.08 7.98
CA ASP A 43 -11.80 3.28 8.34
C ASP A 43 -11.57 3.32 9.86
N GLN A 44 -10.52 4.00 10.28
CA GLN A 44 -10.19 4.21 11.69
C GLN A 44 -9.67 5.63 11.89
N MET A 45 -10.30 6.36 12.79
CA MET A 45 -9.86 7.69 13.22
C MET A 45 -9.60 7.68 14.72
N SER A 46 -8.58 8.41 15.16
CA SER A 46 -8.30 8.61 16.57
C SER A 46 -7.85 10.04 16.82
N GLU A 47 -8.40 10.68 17.83
CA GLU A 47 -8.02 12.03 18.25
C GLU A 47 -7.64 12.02 19.73
N ARG A 48 -6.57 12.74 20.09
CA ARG A 48 -6.19 12.91 21.49
C ARG A 48 -7.24 13.78 22.16
N MET A 49 -7.70 13.36 23.34
CA MET A 49 -8.63 14.19 24.10
C MET A 49 -7.84 15.32 24.76
N ASP A 50 -8.22 16.56 24.46
CA ASP A 50 -7.64 17.73 25.11
C ASP A 50 -8.08 17.82 26.58
N ASP A 51 -7.18 18.28 27.45
CA ASP A 51 -7.41 18.42 28.90
C ASP A 51 -8.66 19.27 29.25
N ARG A 52 -9.12 20.12 28.32
CA ARG A 52 -10.32 20.95 28.47
C ARG A 52 -11.64 20.19 28.30
N ALA A 53 -11.69 19.13 27.49
CA ALA A 53 -12.90 18.35 27.24
C ALA A 53 -13.22 17.38 28.39
N ALA A 54 -12.20 16.93 29.12
CA ALA A 54 -12.31 16.02 30.26
C ALA A 54 -12.88 16.69 31.54
N ALA A 55 -13.11 18.01 31.52
CA ALA A 55 -13.63 18.75 32.66
C ALA A 55 -15.17 18.70 32.81
N ASN A 56 -15.89 18.19 31.80
CA ASN A 56 -17.36 18.24 31.79
C ASN A 56 -18.05 16.89 32.03
N ASP A 57 -17.32 15.78 32.04
CA ASP A 57 -17.89 14.50 32.45
C ASP A 57 -17.52 14.25 33.91
N ASP A 58 -18.41 14.68 34.81
CA ASP A 58 -18.53 14.10 36.14
C ASP A 58 -18.80 12.60 35.96
N ILE A 59 -17.73 11.81 35.82
CA ILE A 59 -17.79 10.36 35.91
C ILE A 59 -18.28 10.07 37.33
N ALA A 60 -19.57 9.72 37.42
CA ALA A 60 -20.38 9.56 38.61
C ALA A 60 -19.93 8.46 39.60
N ALA A 61 -18.63 8.20 39.72
CA ALA A 61 -18.05 7.16 40.57
C ALA A 61 -16.66 7.47 41.14
N GLY A 62 -16.17 8.72 41.06
CA GLY A 62 -14.92 9.12 41.73
C GLY A 62 -13.63 8.51 41.15
N MET A 63 -13.69 7.84 40.00
CA MET A 63 -12.51 7.36 39.28
C MET A 63 -11.87 8.52 38.50
N ARG A 64 -10.74 9.01 38.98
CA ARG A 64 -9.86 9.88 38.20
C ARG A 64 -9.11 9.04 37.17
N VAL A 65 -9.65 8.93 35.96
CA VAL A 65 -8.90 8.38 34.82
C VAL A 65 -7.84 9.42 34.43
N PRO A 66 -6.54 9.07 34.40
CA PRO A 66 -5.51 10.01 33.96
C PRO A 66 -5.77 10.40 32.51
N ILE A 67 -6.01 11.69 32.27
CA ILE A 67 -6.33 12.24 30.94
C ILE A 67 -5.15 12.07 29.98
N LYS A 68 -3.93 12.01 30.52
CA LYS A 68 -2.70 11.75 29.76
C LYS A 68 -2.77 10.38 29.08
N GLY A 69 -2.98 10.40 27.77
CA GLY A 69 -3.04 9.21 26.93
C GLY A 69 -4.45 8.83 26.47
N LEU A 70 -5.49 9.53 26.94
CA LEU A 70 -6.85 9.32 26.44
C LEU A 70 -7.00 9.76 24.99
N ARG A 71 -7.69 8.91 24.22
CA ARG A 71 -8.03 9.12 22.83
C ARG A 71 -9.50 8.79 22.62
N ALA A 72 -10.17 9.65 21.87
CA ALA A 72 -11.46 9.33 21.27
C ALA A 72 -11.18 8.57 19.97
N GLU A 73 -11.72 7.36 19.85
CA GLU A 73 -11.55 6.49 18.71
C GLU A 73 -12.88 6.26 18.00
N LEU A 74 -12.82 6.29 16.68
CA LEU A 74 -13.93 6.01 15.77
C LEU A 74 -13.49 4.89 14.83
N TRP A 75 -14.23 3.78 14.87
CA TRP A 75 -13.96 2.63 14.02
C TRP A 75 -15.17 2.37 13.14
N VAL A 76 -14.94 2.35 11.83
CA VAL A 76 -15.96 2.06 10.82
C VAL A 76 -15.67 0.67 10.29
N LEU A 77 -16.63 -0.25 10.42
CA LEU A 77 -16.51 -1.65 10.04
C LEU A 77 -17.62 -2.03 9.06
N HIS A 78 -17.39 -3.02 8.21
CA HIS A 78 -18.47 -3.69 7.47
C HIS A 78 -18.36 -5.21 7.59
N LYS A 79 -19.42 -5.94 7.27
CA LYS A 79 -19.39 -7.41 7.26
C LYS A 79 -18.41 -7.89 6.19
N LEU A 80 -17.72 -8.99 6.48
CA LEU A 80 -16.86 -9.65 5.49
C LEU A 80 -17.65 -10.06 4.23
N GLU A 81 -18.91 -10.47 4.40
CA GLU A 81 -19.82 -10.84 3.31
C GLU A 81 -20.09 -9.67 2.34
N ASP A 82 -20.00 -8.43 2.81
CA ASP A 82 -20.20 -7.21 1.99
C ASP A 82 -18.90 -6.75 1.30
N LEU A 83 -17.81 -7.51 1.39
CA LEU A 83 -16.55 -7.20 0.71
C LEU A 83 -16.71 -7.00 -0.82
N PRO A 84 -17.57 -7.72 -1.56
CA PRO A 84 -17.82 -7.42 -2.96
C PRO A 84 -18.41 -6.02 -3.21
N HIS A 85 -19.15 -5.46 -2.25
CA HIS A 85 -19.75 -4.13 -2.33
C HIS A 85 -18.72 -3.02 -2.03
N PHE A 86 -17.83 -3.27 -1.06
CA PHE A 86 -16.83 -2.30 -0.61
C PHE A 86 -15.43 -2.54 -1.17
N GLY A 87 -15.20 -3.60 -1.93
CA GLY A 87 -13.88 -4.01 -2.40
C GLY A 87 -13.17 -2.97 -3.26
N TRP A 88 -13.93 -2.08 -3.90
CA TRP A 88 -13.36 -0.97 -4.67
C TRP A 88 -12.73 0.12 -3.79
N ILE A 89 -13.22 0.28 -2.55
CA ILE A 89 -12.66 1.20 -1.55
C ILE A 89 -11.36 0.62 -1.00
N HIS A 90 -11.35 -0.69 -0.77
CA HIS A 90 -10.17 -1.45 -0.31
C HIS A 90 -9.11 -1.68 -1.39
N GLY A 91 -9.34 -1.24 -2.63
CA GLY A 91 -8.41 -1.45 -3.74
C GLY A 91 -8.28 -2.91 -4.18
N VAL A 92 -9.28 -3.77 -3.89
CA VAL A 92 -9.28 -5.18 -4.29
C VAL A 92 -9.25 -5.29 -5.84
N PRO A 93 -8.26 -5.97 -6.43
CA PRO A 93 -8.16 -6.11 -7.87
C PRO A 93 -9.43 -6.76 -8.47
N GLY A 94 -10.05 -6.08 -9.44
CA GLY A 94 -11.26 -6.56 -10.10
C GLY A 94 -12.58 -6.24 -9.40
N ALA A 95 -12.56 -5.56 -8.26
CA ALA A 95 -13.78 -5.05 -7.62
C ALA A 95 -14.45 -3.99 -8.51
N LYS A 96 -15.78 -4.08 -8.65
CA LYS A 96 -16.57 -3.14 -9.45
C LYS A 96 -16.87 -1.89 -8.63
N VAL A 97 -16.43 -0.73 -9.12
CA VAL A 97 -16.84 0.57 -8.57
C VAL A 97 -18.32 0.78 -8.94
N PRO A 98 -19.20 1.18 -7.99
CA PRO A 98 -20.59 1.53 -8.30
C PRO A 98 -20.66 2.59 -9.41
N ASP A 99 -21.59 2.45 -10.36
CA ASP A 99 -21.59 3.24 -11.60
C ASP A 99 -21.62 4.76 -11.36
N HIS A 100 -22.38 5.23 -10.36
CA HIS A 100 -22.46 6.63 -9.97
C HIS A 100 -21.13 7.18 -9.42
N ILE A 101 -20.32 6.33 -8.80
CA ILE A 101 -18.96 6.65 -8.35
C ILE A 101 -17.99 6.50 -9.52
N ALA A 102 -18.12 5.46 -10.34
CA ALA A 102 -17.27 5.19 -11.49
C ALA A 102 -17.25 6.38 -12.47
N MET A 103 -18.41 7.02 -12.73
CA MET A 103 -18.50 8.23 -13.57
C MET A 103 -17.76 9.43 -12.96
N ARG A 104 -17.78 9.58 -11.63
CA ARG A 104 -17.06 10.65 -10.90
C ARG A 104 -15.57 10.32 -10.71
N HIS A 105 -15.24 9.04 -10.71
CA HIS A 105 -13.93 8.49 -10.32
C HIS A 105 -13.09 8.05 -11.51
N THR A 106 -13.54 8.23 -12.76
CA THR A 106 -12.62 8.16 -13.89
C THR A 106 -11.57 9.26 -13.74
N ARG A 107 -10.36 8.88 -13.29
CA ARG A 107 -9.21 9.78 -13.05
C ARG A 107 -8.97 10.81 -14.17
N LYS A 108 -9.38 10.50 -15.41
CA LYS A 108 -9.25 11.38 -16.58
C LYS A 108 -10.20 12.58 -16.58
N THR A 109 -11.44 12.45 -16.08
CA THR A 109 -12.39 13.57 -16.04
C THR A 109 -12.06 14.53 -14.89
N MET A 110 -11.78 13.99 -13.71
CA MET A 110 -11.38 14.80 -12.55
C MET A 110 -10.03 15.52 -12.73
N ALA A 111 -9.03 14.88 -13.35
CA ALA A 111 -7.75 15.53 -13.61
C ALA A 111 -7.87 16.68 -14.62
N ARG A 112 -8.70 16.51 -15.66
CA ARG A 112 -8.98 17.60 -16.63
C ARG A 112 -9.75 18.74 -15.97
N GLU A 113 -10.73 18.43 -15.14
CA GLU A 113 -11.54 19.45 -14.46
C GLU A 113 -10.71 20.23 -13.43
N ARG A 114 -9.84 19.55 -12.67
CA ARG A 114 -8.88 20.22 -11.79
C ARG A 114 -7.95 21.16 -12.56
N LEU A 115 -7.41 20.71 -13.69
CA LEU A 115 -6.53 21.54 -14.51
C LEU A 115 -7.28 22.76 -15.07
N ARG A 116 -8.52 22.56 -15.52
CA ARG A 116 -9.40 23.63 -16.01
C ARG A 116 -9.66 24.67 -14.92
N LEU A 117 -10.03 24.23 -13.72
CA LEU A 117 -10.30 25.13 -12.58
C LEU A 117 -9.04 25.85 -12.09
N MET A 118 -7.88 25.20 -12.10
CA MET A 118 -6.60 25.86 -11.77
C MET A 118 -6.25 26.93 -12.80
N LYS A 119 -6.32 26.60 -14.09
CA LYS A 119 -6.04 27.56 -15.16
C LYS A 119 -6.97 28.78 -15.08
N GLN A 120 -8.26 28.52 -14.92
CA GLN A 120 -9.26 29.58 -14.74
C GLN A 120 -8.95 30.48 -13.53
N ARG A 121 -8.58 29.90 -12.38
CA ARG A 121 -8.23 30.70 -11.19
C ARG A 121 -6.95 31.52 -11.35
N VAL A 122 -5.99 31.04 -12.12
CA VAL A 122 -4.75 31.77 -12.42
C VAL A 122 -5.06 32.96 -13.34
N GLU A 123 -5.86 32.71 -14.38
CA GLU A 123 -6.35 33.77 -15.29
C GLU A 123 -7.22 34.81 -14.56
N GLU A 124 -8.10 34.40 -13.65
CA GLU A 124 -8.93 35.29 -12.81
C GLU A 124 -8.09 36.17 -11.86
N ARG A 125 -6.89 35.74 -11.48
CA ARG A 125 -5.93 36.55 -10.69
C ARG A 125 -5.09 37.49 -11.55
N GLY A 126 -5.27 37.47 -12.87
CA GLY A 126 -4.45 38.22 -13.81
C GLY A 126 -3.04 37.67 -13.98
N GLU A 127 -2.79 36.44 -13.53
CA GLU A 127 -1.51 35.77 -13.70
C GLU A 127 -1.50 34.95 -15.00
N ASP A 128 -0.34 34.88 -15.65
CA ASP A 128 -0.15 34.05 -16.83
C ASP A 128 0.10 32.57 -16.43
N TRP A 129 -0.53 31.67 -17.17
CA TRP A 129 -0.48 30.23 -16.89
C TRP A 129 0.92 29.63 -17.09
N GLU A 130 1.68 30.12 -18.07
CA GLU A 130 3.03 29.64 -18.36
C GLU A 130 4.02 30.09 -17.27
N THR A 131 3.86 31.35 -16.82
CA THR A 131 4.59 31.89 -15.66
C THR A 131 4.28 31.11 -14.38
N TYR A 132 3.01 30.74 -14.16
CA TYR A 132 2.59 29.91 -13.03
C TYR A 132 3.23 28.51 -13.05
N GLN A 133 3.26 27.86 -14.22
CA GLN A 133 3.90 26.55 -14.37
C GLN A 133 5.40 26.59 -14.07
N THR A 134 6.08 27.65 -14.51
CA THR A 134 7.51 27.85 -14.27
C THR A 134 7.80 28.03 -12.78
N ARG A 135 7.01 28.87 -12.09
CA ARG A 135 7.13 29.05 -10.64
C ARG A 135 6.84 27.75 -9.87
N LEU A 136 5.85 26.99 -10.32
CA LEU A 136 5.52 25.69 -9.72
C LEU A 136 6.68 24.70 -9.85
N LEU A 137 7.32 24.62 -11.03
CA LEU A 137 8.51 23.81 -11.25
C LEU A 137 9.65 24.22 -10.30
N GLN A 138 9.88 25.52 -10.13
CA GLN A 138 10.92 26.04 -9.24
C GLN A 138 10.67 25.65 -7.78
N VAL A 139 9.44 25.84 -7.27
CA VAL A 139 9.07 25.46 -5.90
C VAL A 139 9.24 23.96 -5.68
N MET A 140 8.87 23.15 -6.67
CA MET A 140 9.04 21.69 -6.60
C MET A 140 10.52 21.28 -6.61
N ALA A 141 11.39 22.00 -7.33
CA ALA A 141 12.83 21.74 -7.35
C ALA A 141 13.54 22.20 -6.07
N GLU A 142 13.02 23.23 -5.40
CA GLU A 142 13.58 23.79 -4.15
C GLU A 142 13.13 23.03 -2.89
N THR A 143 12.20 22.09 -3.01
CA THR A 143 11.69 21.33 -1.86
C THR A 143 12.75 20.32 -1.37
N PRO A 144 13.19 20.37 -0.10
CA PRO A 144 14.26 19.51 0.42
C PRO A 144 13.80 18.07 0.74
N GLU A 145 12.49 17.80 0.68
CA GLU A 145 11.92 16.48 0.92
C GLU A 145 12.03 15.57 -0.31
N PRO A 146 12.14 14.24 -0.13
CA PRO A 146 12.11 13.30 -1.24
C PRO A 146 10.85 13.52 -2.10
N GLU A 147 11.03 13.63 -3.42
CA GLU A 147 9.91 13.87 -4.33
C GLU A 147 8.87 12.74 -4.24
N ASP A 148 7.66 13.08 -3.79
CA ASP A 148 6.51 12.17 -3.84
C ASP A 148 6.17 11.78 -5.29
N HIS A 149 5.53 10.61 -5.48
CA HIS A 149 5.13 10.12 -6.80
C HIS A 149 4.29 11.12 -7.62
N VAL A 150 3.54 11.98 -6.94
CA VAL A 150 2.74 13.04 -7.57
C VAL A 150 3.64 14.17 -8.07
N ALA A 151 4.63 14.58 -7.28
CA ALA A 151 5.60 15.60 -7.65
C ALA A 151 6.44 15.13 -8.86
N MET A 152 6.93 13.90 -8.82
CA MET A 152 7.65 13.30 -9.95
C MET A 152 6.81 13.29 -11.24
N ALA A 153 5.52 12.94 -11.15
CA ALA A 153 4.63 12.87 -12.31
C ALA A 153 4.27 14.24 -12.90
N VAL A 154 4.25 15.29 -12.07
CA VAL A 154 4.05 16.68 -12.51
C VAL A 154 5.32 17.20 -13.17
N ARG A 155 6.48 16.97 -12.55
CA ARG A 155 7.78 17.37 -13.08
C ARG A 155 8.09 16.66 -14.41
N ALA A 156 7.82 15.35 -14.52
CA ALA A 156 7.95 14.60 -15.77
C ALA A 156 7.05 15.11 -16.92
N LYS A 157 5.99 15.87 -16.63
CA LYS A 157 5.11 16.47 -17.65
C LYS A 157 5.48 17.90 -18.02
N LEU A 158 6.11 18.62 -17.11
CA LEU A 158 6.41 20.05 -17.24
C LEU A 158 7.88 20.30 -17.60
N ASP A 159 8.79 19.48 -17.09
CA ASP A 159 10.23 19.55 -17.36
C ASP A 159 10.62 18.54 -18.44
N PRO A 160 11.02 18.99 -19.65
CA PRO A 160 11.41 18.10 -20.74
C PRO A 160 12.71 17.33 -20.46
N ASN A 161 13.54 17.78 -19.52
CA ASN A 161 14.85 17.18 -19.19
C ASN A 161 14.75 16.21 -18.01
N TYR A 162 13.62 16.16 -17.31
CA TYR A 162 13.44 15.33 -16.12
C TYR A 162 13.64 13.83 -16.40
N ALA A 163 13.23 13.36 -17.58
CA ALA A 163 13.43 11.97 -17.98
C ALA A 163 14.92 11.59 -18.07
N GLU A 164 15.76 12.51 -18.55
CA GLU A 164 17.20 12.30 -18.66
C GLU A 164 17.87 12.35 -17.28
N GLU A 165 17.46 13.28 -16.41
CA GLU A 165 17.94 13.36 -15.04
C GLU A 165 17.66 12.06 -14.26
N MET A 166 16.44 11.53 -14.38
CA MET A 166 16.05 10.27 -13.74
C MET A 166 16.80 9.06 -14.32
N ALA A 167 17.06 9.06 -15.64
CA ALA A 167 17.88 8.04 -16.28
C ALA A 167 19.32 8.05 -15.73
N GLN A 168 19.92 9.23 -15.55
CA GLN A 168 21.26 9.35 -14.99
C GLN A 168 21.31 8.94 -13.51
N LYS A 169 20.32 9.35 -12.71
CA LYS A 169 20.18 8.93 -11.31
C LYS A 169 20.05 7.41 -11.20
N SER A 170 19.15 6.80 -11.97
CA SER A 170 18.96 5.35 -11.96
C SER A 170 20.23 4.59 -12.37
N LYS A 171 20.95 5.08 -13.40
CA LYS A 171 22.24 4.51 -13.81
C LYS A 171 23.25 4.53 -12.66
N LYS A 172 23.37 5.65 -11.93
CA LYS A 172 24.28 5.76 -10.76
C LYS A 172 23.89 4.76 -9.66
N THR A 173 22.61 4.65 -9.34
CA THR A 173 22.12 3.71 -8.32
C THR A 173 22.39 2.26 -8.71
N ILE A 174 22.15 1.88 -9.97
CA ILE A 174 22.41 0.52 -10.47
C ILE A 174 23.90 0.20 -10.38
N LEU A 175 24.78 1.12 -10.79
CA LEU A 175 26.22 0.91 -10.71
C LEU A 175 26.69 0.75 -9.26
N ALA A 176 26.14 1.53 -8.33
CA ALA A 176 26.44 1.39 -6.91
C ALA A 176 25.96 0.04 -6.33
N MET A 177 24.77 -0.42 -6.73
CA MET A 177 24.25 -1.73 -6.34
C MET A 177 25.09 -2.88 -6.88
N LEU A 178 25.56 -2.77 -8.12
CA LEU A 178 26.44 -3.77 -8.73
C LEU A 178 27.78 -3.83 -7.99
N ALA A 179 28.40 -2.69 -7.69
CA ALA A 179 29.63 -2.64 -6.92
C ALA A 179 29.48 -3.24 -5.52
N ALA A 180 28.40 -2.89 -4.80
CA ALA A 180 28.12 -3.45 -3.47
C ALA A 180 27.89 -4.98 -3.52
N ARG A 181 27.20 -5.46 -4.56
CA ARG A 181 27.01 -6.90 -4.79
C ARG A 181 28.34 -7.61 -5.07
N ASP A 182 29.20 -7.01 -5.88
CA ASP A 182 30.51 -7.59 -6.20
C ASP A 182 31.40 -7.67 -4.94
N GLU A 183 31.38 -6.64 -4.08
CA GLU A 183 32.05 -6.65 -2.78
C GLU A 183 31.47 -7.74 -1.85
N GLU A 184 30.15 -7.90 -1.81
CA GLU A 184 29.50 -8.94 -1.00
C GLU A 184 29.84 -10.34 -1.50
N MET A 185 29.85 -10.56 -2.82
CA MET A 185 30.28 -11.81 -3.44
C MET A 185 31.75 -12.13 -3.14
N GLN A 186 32.63 -11.12 -3.13
CA GLN A 186 34.03 -11.30 -2.72
C GLN A 186 34.16 -11.65 -1.24
N ARG A 187 33.37 -11.03 -0.35
CA ARG A 187 33.33 -11.39 1.08
C ARG A 187 32.85 -12.82 1.29
N ILE A 188 31.82 -13.24 0.57
CA ILE A 188 31.28 -14.61 0.64
C ILE A 188 32.31 -15.63 0.11
N ALA A 189 32.99 -15.32 -1.00
CA ALA A 189 34.03 -16.19 -1.56
C ALA A 189 35.28 -16.30 -0.67
N ALA A 190 35.53 -15.31 0.19
CA ALA A 190 36.63 -15.31 1.15
C ALA A 190 36.31 -16.07 2.45
N LEU A 191 35.07 -16.56 2.64
CA LEU A 191 34.72 -17.34 3.81
C LEU A 191 35.38 -18.73 3.74
N PRO A 192 36.10 -19.16 4.79
CA PRO A 192 36.81 -20.43 4.80
C PRO A 192 35.88 -21.65 4.86
N VAL A 193 34.65 -21.46 5.33
CA VAL A 193 33.64 -22.51 5.53
C VAL A 193 32.27 -21.93 5.18
N SER A 194 31.39 -22.74 4.57
CA SER A 194 30.02 -22.33 4.29
C SER A 194 29.30 -21.98 5.61
N PRO A 195 28.53 -20.88 5.68
CA PRO A 195 27.71 -20.58 6.85
C PRO A 195 26.80 -21.74 7.27
N ARG A 196 26.38 -22.59 6.32
CA ARG A 196 25.58 -23.78 6.60
C ARG A 196 26.38 -24.85 7.35
N ASP A 197 27.63 -25.08 6.96
CA ASP A 197 28.51 -26.07 7.60
C ASP A 197 28.94 -25.59 8.99
N SER A 198 29.15 -24.27 9.17
CA SER A 198 29.38 -23.67 10.49
C SER A 198 28.16 -23.81 11.42
N TYR A 199 26.95 -23.73 10.88
CA TYR A 199 25.72 -23.95 11.65
C TYR A 199 25.54 -25.43 12.00
N ASP A 200 25.72 -26.35 11.04
CA ASP A 200 25.54 -27.78 11.28
C ASP A 200 26.62 -28.36 12.21
N SER A 201 27.82 -27.79 12.23
CA SER A 201 28.84 -28.14 13.25
C SER A 201 28.52 -27.60 14.64
N ALA A 202 27.91 -26.41 14.74
CA ALA A 202 27.53 -25.80 16.01
C ALA A 202 26.25 -26.39 16.62
N PHE A 203 25.31 -26.84 15.79
CA PHE A 203 23.95 -27.23 16.23
C PHE A 203 23.51 -28.62 15.76
N GLY A 204 24.20 -29.23 14.78
CA GLY A 204 23.82 -30.53 14.20
C GLY A 204 24.14 -31.74 15.08
N SER A 205 24.82 -31.57 16.22
CA SER A 205 25.05 -32.66 17.18
C SER A 205 23.82 -32.98 18.05
N ALA A 206 22.77 -32.16 18.03
CA ALA A 206 21.55 -32.39 18.80
C ALA A 206 20.57 -33.38 18.14
N ALA A 207 20.67 -33.62 16.83
CA ALA A 207 19.75 -34.52 16.10
C ALA A 207 20.28 -35.97 15.97
N ALA A 208 21.55 -36.23 16.29
CA ALA A 208 22.16 -37.56 16.13
C ALA A 208 21.96 -38.47 17.35
N THR A 209 21.52 -37.95 18.51
CA THR A 209 21.28 -38.76 19.71
C THR A 209 19.88 -39.37 19.79
N ASP A 210 18.91 -38.85 19.03
CA ASP A 210 17.53 -39.37 19.06
C ASP A 210 17.23 -40.41 17.96
N ALA A 211 18.13 -40.55 16.96
CA ALA A 211 17.97 -41.54 15.89
C ALA A 211 18.51 -42.94 16.26
N ALA A 212 19.31 -43.08 17.32
CA ALA A 212 19.89 -44.37 17.72
C ALA A 212 18.97 -45.22 18.61
N ALA A 213 17.81 -44.70 19.04
CA ALA A 213 16.88 -45.41 19.93
C ALA A 213 15.68 -46.06 19.20
N ALA A 214 15.56 -45.92 17.88
CA ALA A 214 14.40 -46.40 17.13
C ALA A 214 14.78 -47.11 15.82
N SER A 215 15.55 -48.19 15.89
CA SER A 215 15.52 -49.20 14.82
C SER A 215 15.98 -50.59 15.30
N GLU A 216 15.08 -51.33 15.92
CA GLU A 216 15.13 -52.80 15.84
C GLU A 216 13.83 -53.33 15.23
N THR A 217 14.04 -54.06 14.14
CA THR A 217 13.18 -55.04 13.45
C THR A 217 12.40 -54.63 12.19
N PRO A 218 12.32 -55.56 11.20
CA PRO A 218 12.37 -55.23 9.78
C PRO A 218 11.11 -55.63 9.01
N SER A 219 10.86 -55.03 7.84
CA SER A 219 10.16 -55.73 6.76
C SER A 219 10.29 -55.05 5.39
N ALA A 220 10.96 -55.79 4.51
CA ALA A 220 10.70 -56.04 3.09
C ALA A 220 10.01 -55.00 2.17
N VAL A 221 10.78 -54.66 1.12
CA VAL A 221 10.46 -54.71 -0.33
C VAL A 221 9.27 -53.89 -0.86
N GLY A 222 9.58 -52.99 -1.81
CA GLY A 222 8.60 -52.46 -2.78
C GLY A 222 9.19 -51.37 -3.66
N ASP A 223 9.38 -51.69 -4.94
CA ASP A 223 10.01 -50.91 -6.01
C ASP A 223 9.45 -49.50 -6.28
N ALA A 224 10.33 -48.65 -6.81
CA ALA A 224 10.03 -47.36 -7.44
C ALA A 224 9.07 -47.53 -8.67
N PRO A 225 8.44 -46.45 -9.16
CA PRO A 225 9.16 -45.60 -10.10
C PRO A 225 8.82 -44.09 -10.06
N THR A 226 9.78 -43.32 -10.56
CA THR A 226 9.68 -41.94 -11.04
C THR A 226 8.51 -41.73 -12.01
N PRO A 227 8.05 -40.47 -12.18
CA PRO A 227 8.25 -39.91 -13.52
C PRO A 227 8.69 -38.44 -13.54
N ASP A 228 9.36 -38.18 -14.65
CA ASP A 228 10.03 -36.98 -15.10
C ASP A 228 9.09 -36.05 -15.90
N ALA A 229 9.58 -34.84 -16.13
CA ALA A 229 9.34 -33.97 -17.30
C ALA A 229 8.00 -33.22 -17.48
N SER A 230 8.13 -31.90 -17.32
CA SER A 230 7.87 -30.88 -18.36
C SER A 230 6.43 -30.60 -18.84
N LYS A 231 6.05 -29.32 -18.86
CA LYS A 231 5.31 -28.72 -19.99
C LYS A 231 5.44 -27.20 -20.05
N THR A 232 6.16 -26.80 -21.08
CA THR A 232 6.24 -25.46 -21.67
C THR A 232 4.88 -25.05 -22.27
N GLY A 233 4.51 -23.78 -22.10
CA GLY A 233 3.23 -23.24 -22.60
C GLY A 233 3.33 -21.79 -23.07
N LYS A 234 3.74 -21.62 -24.34
CA LYS A 234 3.71 -20.37 -25.12
C LYS A 234 2.39 -19.60 -24.95
N LYS A 235 2.45 -18.28 -24.66
CA LYS A 235 1.32 -17.37 -24.90
C LYS A 235 1.67 -16.30 -25.94
N LYS A 236 0.84 -16.31 -26.98
CA LYS A 236 0.90 -15.56 -28.24
C LYS A 236 0.69 -14.06 -28.01
N THR A 237 1.49 -13.27 -28.71
CA THR A 237 1.31 -11.84 -28.94
C THR A 237 0.08 -11.59 -29.82
N LYS A 238 -0.78 -10.64 -29.44
CA LYS A 238 -1.90 -10.18 -30.28
C LYS A 238 -1.74 -8.70 -30.59
N LYS A 239 -1.21 -8.45 -31.79
CA LYS A 239 -1.13 -7.18 -32.52
C LYS A 239 -2.56 -6.62 -32.68
N LYS A 240 -2.87 -5.43 -32.17
CA LYS A 240 -4.13 -4.73 -32.48
C LYS A 240 -3.84 -3.41 -33.18
N LYS A 241 -4.59 -3.26 -34.27
CA LYS A 241 -4.39 -2.43 -35.45
C LYS A 241 -4.79 -0.98 -35.20
N SER A 242 -3.92 -0.07 -35.62
CA SER A 242 -4.15 1.37 -35.78
C SER A 242 -5.40 1.65 -36.61
N LYS A 243 -6.22 2.61 -36.17
CA LYS A 243 -7.24 3.26 -36.99
C LYS A 243 -7.12 4.77 -36.78
N ARG A 244 -6.30 5.40 -37.63
CA ARG A 244 -6.30 6.85 -37.86
C ARG A 244 -7.69 7.23 -38.37
N ARG A 245 -8.31 8.23 -37.74
CA ARG A 245 -9.39 9.02 -38.34
C ARG A 245 -8.82 10.42 -38.56
N SER A 246 -8.61 10.74 -39.83
CA SER A 246 -8.56 12.10 -40.34
C SER A 246 -9.93 12.75 -40.13
N VAL A 247 -9.95 13.97 -39.61
CA VAL A 247 -11.07 14.89 -39.77
C VAL A 247 -10.48 16.26 -40.06
N ASP A 248 -11.03 16.83 -41.12
CA ASP A 248 -10.59 17.96 -41.90
C ASP A 248 -10.61 19.30 -41.17
N VAL A 249 -9.68 20.17 -41.57
CA VAL A 249 -9.61 21.59 -41.23
C VAL A 249 -10.46 22.36 -42.25
N PRO A 250 -11.43 23.18 -41.84
CA PRO A 250 -11.94 24.25 -42.68
C PRO A 250 -11.06 25.48 -42.50
N ILE A 251 -10.47 25.89 -43.60
CA ILE A 251 -9.93 27.22 -43.83
C ILE A 251 -11.14 28.15 -44.01
N GLU A 252 -11.27 29.17 -43.16
CA GLU A 252 -12.05 30.36 -43.52
C GLU A 252 -11.15 31.58 -43.54
N THR A 253 -11.08 32.13 -44.74
CA THR A 253 -10.46 33.36 -45.17
C THR A 253 -11.28 34.57 -44.69
N SER A 254 -10.59 35.51 -44.03
CA SER A 254 -10.70 36.97 -44.15
C SER A 254 -12.04 37.63 -44.51
N ALA A 255 -12.47 38.55 -43.64
CA ALA A 255 -12.66 39.97 -43.98
C ALA A 255 -12.27 40.82 -42.76
#